data_AF-E3SA77-F1
#
_entry.id   AF-E3SA77-F1
#
_cell.length_a   1.000
_cell.length_b   1.000
_cell.length_c   1.000
_cell.angle_alpha   90.00
_cell.angle_beta   90.00
_cell.angle_gamma   90.00
#
_symmetry.space_group_name_H-M   'P 1'
#
loop_
_entity.id
_entity.type
_entity.pdbx_description
1 polymer ?
#
loop_
_entity_poly.entity_id
_entity_poly.type
_entity_poly.pdbx_seq_one_letter_code
_entity_poly.pdbx_strand_id
1 'polypeptide(L)'
;MGLLGPMASRLEALEKQRTAELLSATPQVRTPARANTPPSHAPTPVPTKKSKFPHPEPFEGDRSKYLAFRYKAKAKLRHEYEGALSVAQIDGIDDLWHFMDQQYDDPHQKSKAFDRLSNLRQGKLSVRDYHMEFNRLEIQSGEHFGETAKKSMFLKGLHAKLQEALATVDEDLSYEQLINKAIRTSDNLYR
;
A
#
# COMPACT_ATOMS: atom_id res chain seq x y z
N MET A 1 -40.02 5.27 6.28
CA MET A 1 -39.32 5.64 7.53
C MET A 1 -39.26 4.42 8.43
N GLY A 2 -38.08 3.81 8.63
CA GLY A 2 -37.92 2.76 9.64
C GLY A 2 -36.96 1.64 9.27
N LEU A 3 -35.66 1.80 9.59
CA LEU A 3 -34.67 0.69 9.65
C LEU A 3 -33.57 0.94 10.72
N LEU A 4 -33.79 1.86 11.68
CA LEU A 4 -32.79 2.20 12.72
C LEU A 4 -33.10 1.64 14.13
N GLY A 5 -34.26 1.00 14.33
CA GLY A 5 -34.67 0.44 15.62
C GLY A 5 -33.86 -0.79 16.12
N PRO A 6 -33.53 -1.79 15.27
CA PRO A 6 -33.00 -3.05 15.78
C PRO A 6 -31.54 -2.99 16.28
N MET A 7 -30.74 -2.04 15.80
CA MET A 7 -29.32 -1.93 16.16
C MET A 7 -29.11 -1.26 17.54
N ALA A 8 -29.97 -0.31 17.90
CA ALA A 8 -29.89 0.38 19.19
C ALA A 8 -30.19 -0.56 20.36
N SER A 9 -31.18 -1.45 20.21
CA SER A 9 -31.52 -2.44 21.24
C SER A 9 -30.43 -3.50 21.45
N ARG A 10 -29.59 -3.78 20.43
CA ARG A 10 -28.48 -4.74 20.56
C ARG A 10 -27.30 -4.15 21.31
N LEU A 11 -27.04 -2.84 21.16
CA LEU A 11 -25.96 -2.15 21.89
C LEU A 11 -26.27 -2.07 23.39
N GLU A 12 -27.51 -1.74 23.74
CA GLU A 12 -27.93 -1.58 25.13
C GLU A 12 -27.94 -2.93 25.90
N ALA A 13 -28.23 -4.03 25.21
CA ALA A 13 -28.18 -5.38 25.79
C ALA A 13 -26.74 -5.81 26.14
N LEU A 14 -25.76 -5.45 25.31
CA LEU A 14 -24.35 -5.79 25.54
C LEU A 14 -23.72 -4.99 26.70
N GLU A 15 -24.13 -3.73 26.89
CA GLU A 15 -23.65 -2.92 28.02
C GLU A 15 -24.22 -3.39 29.37
N LYS A 16 -25.50 -3.82 29.40
CA LYS A 16 -26.11 -4.41 30.61
C LYS A 16 -25.46 -5.75 31.00
N GLN A 17 -25.02 -6.54 30.02
CA GLN A 17 -24.32 -7.80 30.29
C GLN A 17 -22.92 -7.56 30.87
N ARG A 18 -22.19 -6.56 30.35
CA ARG A 18 -20.84 -6.21 30.82
C ARG A 18 -20.81 -5.60 32.22
N THR A 19 -21.84 -4.83 32.58
CA THR A 19 -21.96 -4.24 33.91
C THR A 19 -22.35 -5.26 34.97
N ALA A 20 -23.11 -6.30 34.61
CA ALA A 20 -23.42 -7.41 35.51
C ALA A 20 -22.18 -8.28 35.85
N GLU A 21 -21.29 -8.53 34.89
CA GLU A 21 -20.04 -9.29 35.13
C GLU A 21 -19.02 -8.54 36.01
N LEU A 22 -18.99 -7.20 35.94
CA LEU A 22 -18.07 -6.39 36.73
C LEU A 22 -18.46 -6.29 38.22
N LEU A 23 -19.72 -6.58 38.57
CA LEU A 23 -20.23 -6.49 39.95
C LEU A 23 -20.16 -7.81 40.73
N SER A 24 -19.81 -8.95 40.09
CA SER A 24 -19.75 -10.26 40.76
C SER A 24 -18.35 -10.72 41.17
N ALA A 25 -17.30 -9.91 40.97
CA ALA A 25 -15.92 -10.30 41.26
C ALA A 25 -15.47 -9.82 42.66
N THR A 26 -15.82 -10.59 43.70
CA THR A 26 -15.29 -10.39 45.07
C THR A 26 -13.85 -10.95 45.19
N PRO A 27 -12.89 -10.27 45.83
CA PRO A 27 -11.52 -10.78 45.99
C PRO A 27 -11.39 -11.70 47.21
N GLN A 28 -11.04 -12.98 47.02
CA GLN A 28 -10.61 -13.85 48.11
C GLN A 28 -9.08 -13.92 48.24
N VAL A 29 -8.61 -13.60 49.44
CA VAL A 29 -7.23 -13.68 49.92
C VAL A 29 -6.91 -15.09 50.40
N ARG A 30 -5.88 -15.75 49.83
CA ARG A 30 -5.09 -16.82 50.49
C ARG A 30 -3.66 -16.91 49.92
N THR A 31 -2.67 -16.97 50.80
CA THR A 31 -1.23 -17.30 50.58
C THR A 31 -0.83 -18.42 51.57
N PRO A 32 0.32 -19.11 51.44
CA PRO A 32 0.94 -19.76 50.27
C PRO A 32 1.43 -21.21 50.59
N ALA A 33 1.58 -22.08 49.58
CA ALA A 33 2.44 -23.28 49.69
C ALA A 33 2.93 -23.75 48.31
N ARG A 34 4.17 -24.24 48.28
CA ARG A 34 5.16 -24.19 47.19
C ARG A 34 5.02 -25.26 46.10
N ALA A 35 5.27 -24.80 44.86
CA ALA A 35 5.83 -25.47 43.67
C ALA A 35 5.14 -26.73 43.10
N ASN A 36 4.39 -26.52 42.02
CA ASN A 36 4.60 -27.21 40.73
C ASN A 36 3.93 -26.38 39.63
N THR A 37 4.71 -25.93 38.66
CA THR A 37 4.29 -25.11 37.51
C THR A 37 3.69 -26.00 36.42
N PRO A 38 2.46 -25.74 35.93
CA PRO A 38 2.00 -26.16 34.60
C PRO A 38 2.09 -24.99 33.60
N PRO A 39 2.19 -25.24 32.29
CA PRO A 39 2.69 -24.29 31.33
C PRO A 39 1.71 -23.13 31.11
N SER A 40 2.25 -21.91 31.23
CA SER A 40 1.65 -20.72 30.65
C SER A 40 1.54 -20.93 29.14
N HIS A 41 0.33 -20.93 28.59
CA HIS A 41 0.13 -20.73 27.15
C HIS A 41 0.53 -19.28 26.84
N ALA A 42 1.84 -19.07 26.68
CA ALA A 42 2.36 -17.90 26.00
C ALA A 42 1.75 -17.88 24.59
N PRO A 43 1.31 -16.71 24.09
CA PRO A 43 0.99 -16.58 22.67
C PRO A 43 2.23 -17.01 21.90
N THR A 44 2.07 -18.01 21.03
CA THR A 44 3.13 -18.49 20.16
C THR A 44 3.73 -17.27 19.46
N PRO A 45 5.04 -17.00 19.60
CA PRO A 45 5.66 -15.92 18.86
C PRO A 45 5.53 -16.26 17.39
N VAL A 46 4.67 -15.52 16.68
CA VAL A 46 4.65 -15.54 15.23
C VAL A 46 6.09 -15.28 14.78
N PRO A 47 6.71 -16.16 13.98
CA PRO A 47 8.08 -15.94 13.57
C PRO A 47 8.13 -14.60 12.84
N THR A 48 8.75 -13.60 13.48
CA THR A 48 8.99 -12.29 12.91
C THR A 48 10.07 -12.46 11.85
N LYS A 49 9.67 -13.03 10.70
CA LYS A 49 10.39 -12.83 9.46
C LYS A 49 10.47 -11.32 9.30
N LYS A 50 11.67 -10.75 9.37
CA LYS A 50 11.91 -9.33 9.13
C LYS A 50 11.29 -9.02 7.77
N SER A 51 10.11 -8.43 7.78
CA SER A 51 9.38 -8.16 6.55
C SER A 51 10.16 -7.15 5.75
N LYS A 52 10.45 -7.46 4.49
CA LYS A 52 11.09 -6.53 3.55
C LYS A 52 10.23 -5.28 3.33
N PHE A 53 8.94 -5.35 3.68
CA PHE A 53 7.99 -4.27 3.52
C PHE A 53 7.67 -3.60 4.86
N PRO A 54 7.93 -2.28 5.01
CA PRO A 54 7.53 -1.55 6.21
C PRO A 54 6.02 -1.66 6.40
N HIS A 55 5.56 -1.65 7.65
CA HIS A 55 4.12 -1.55 7.91
C HIS A 55 3.59 -0.25 7.28
N PRO A 56 2.48 -0.31 6.53
CA PRO A 56 1.85 0.90 6.05
C PRO A 56 1.42 1.75 7.25
N GLU A 57 1.51 3.08 7.11
CA GLU A 57 0.94 3.99 8.09
C GLU A 57 -0.57 3.75 8.24
N PRO A 58 -1.14 3.99 9.44
CA PRO A 58 -2.59 3.93 9.62
C PRO A 58 -3.32 4.81 8.60
N PHE A 59 -4.37 4.27 7.98
CA PHE A 59 -5.17 5.03 7.03
C PHE A 59 -6.23 5.86 7.74
N GLU A 60 -6.08 7.18 7.69
CA GLU A 60 -6.97 8.14 8.37
C GLU A 60 -8.20 8.56 7.53
N GLY A 61 -8.47 7.90 6.41
CA GLY A 61 -9.61 8.21 5.54
C GLY A 61 -9.37 9.34 4.53
N ASP A 62 -8.16 9.89 4.46
CA ASP A 62 -7.79 10.91 3.46
C ASP A 62 -7.72 10.29 2.06
N ARG A 63 -8.69 10.66 1.20
CA ARG A 63 -8.77 10.20 -0.20
C ARG A 63 -7.47 10.44 -0.97
N SER A 64 -6.75 11.52 -0.68
CA SER A 64 -5.50 11.84 -1.37
C SER A 64 -4.36 10.85 -1.06
N LYS A 65 -4.44 10.18 0.09
CA LYS A 65 -3.48 9.17 0.58
C LYS A 65 -3.95 7.74 0.30
N TYR A 66 -5.23 7.54 -0.01
CA TYR A 66 -5.85 6.23 -0.17
C TYR A 66 -5.08 5.33 -1.15
N LEU A 67 -4.76 5.84 -2.34
CA LEU A 67 -4.13 5.06 -3.39
C LEU A 67 -2.73 4.58 -3.02
N ALA A 68 -1.95 5.43 -2.35
CA ALA A 68 -0.62 5.08 -1.83
C ALA A 68 -0.71 4.05 -0.69
N PHE A 69 -1.69 4.21 0.21
CA PHE A 69 -1.96 3.24 1.27
C PHE A 69 -2.34 1.87 0.68
N ARG A 70 -3.33 1.84 -0.23
CA ARG A 70 -3.81 0.64 -0.91
C ARG A 70 -2.66 -0.11 -1.58
N TYR A 71 -1.81 0.57 -2.32
CA TYR A 71 -0.67 -0.05 -3.00
C TYR A 71 0.30 -0.71 -2.00
N LYS A 72 0.70 0.02 -0.94
CA LYS A 72 1.61 -0.50 0.11
C LYS A 72 1.00 -1.69 0.85
N ALA A 73 -0.27 -1.58 1.24
CA ALA A 73 -0.99 -2.62 1.96
C ALA A 73 -1.16 -3.88 1.09
N LYS A 74 -1.56 -3.73 -0.17
CA LYS A 74 -1.73 -4.85 -1.11
C LYS A 74 -0.40 -5.54 -1.40
N ALA A 75 0.68 -4.78 -1.60
CA ALA A 75 2.02 -5.35 -1.80
C ALA A 75 2.51 -6.14 -0.57
N LYS A 76 2.32 -5.58 0.63
CA LYS A 76 2.68 -6.26 1.88
C LYS A 76 1.86 -7.54 2.08
N LEU A 77 0.54 -7.49 1.90
CA LEU A 77 -0.32 -8.67 2.01
C LEU A 77 0.09 -9.78 1.04
N ARG A 78 0.33 -9.42 -0.23
CA ARG A 78 0.80 -10.40 -1.23
C ARG A 78 2.11 -11.05 -0.82
N HIS A 79 3.07 -10.27 -0.32
CA HIS A 79 4.39 -10.80 0.03
C HIS A 79 4.41 -11.59 1.35
N GLU A 80 3.67 -11.15 2.38
CA GLU A 80 3.67 -11.80 3.69
C GLU A 80 2.86 -13.08 3.73
N TYR A 81 1.83 -13.16 2.90
CA TYR A 81 0.90 -14.29 2.88
C TYR A 81 0.90 -15.04 1.54
N GLU A 82 1.95 -14.86 0.73
CA GLU A 82 2.13 -15.60 -0.52
C GLU A 82 2.08 -17.11 -0.26
N GLY A 83 1.12 -17.80 -0.88
CA GLY A 83 0.92 -19.25 -0.70
C GLY A 83 0.37 -19.67 0.66
N ALA A 84 0.05 -18.73 1.56
CA ALA A 84 -0.49 -19.01 2.91
C ALA A 84 -1.99 -18.71 3.05
N LEU A 85 -2.58 -17.95 2.13
CA LEU A 85 -4.02 -17.65 2.12
C LEU A 85 -4.80 -18.72 1.38
N SER A 86 -5.96 -19.07 1.91
CA SER A 86 -6.96 -19.85 1.17
C SER A 86 -7.69 -18.99 0.14
N VAL A 87 -8.34 -19.62 -0.84
CA VAL A 87 -9.14 -18.92 -1.87
C VAL A 87 -10.20 -18.02 -1.25
N ALA A 88 -10.94 -18.52 -0.25
CA ALA A 88 -11.97 -17.72 0.43
C ALA A 88 -11.41 -16.49 1.16
N GLN A 89 -10.17 -16.57 1.68
CA GLN A 89 -9.50 -15.42 2.29
C GLN A 89 -9.04 -14.41 1.24
N ILE A 90 -8.61 -14.88 0.06
CA ILE A 90 -8.25 -14.02 -1.07
C ILE A 90 -9.48 -13.25 -1.55
N ASP A 91 -10.60 -13.96 -1.76
CA ASP A 91 -11.86 -13.35 -2.22
C ASP A 91 -12.34 -12.27 -1.23
N GLY A 92 -12.33 -12.56 0.08
CA GLY A 92 -12.71 -11.57 1.09
C GLY A 92 -11.78 -10.35 1.16
N ILE A 93 -10.48 -10.52 0.82
CA ILE A 93 -9.54 -9.40 0.70
C ILE A 93 -9.84 -8.56 -0.54
N ASP A 94 -10.18 -9.20 -1.67
CA ASP A 94 -10.54 -8.48 -2.89
C ASP A 94 -11.88 -7.74 -2.74
N ASP A 95 -12.87 -8.33 -2.06
CA ASP A 95 -14.13 -7.65 -1.69
C ASP A 95 -13.88 -6.42 -0.81
N LEU A 96 -12.97 -6.53 0.17
CA LEU A 96 -12.55 -5.39 1.00
C LEU A 96 -11.94 -4.29 0.13
N TRP A 97 -11.03 -4.63 -0.79
CA TRP A 97 -10.43 -3.62 -1.67
C TRP A 97 -11.45 -2.97 -2.59
N HIS A 98 -12.42 -3.74 -3.08
CA HIS A 98 -13.51 -3.22 -3.89
C HIS A 98 -14.36 -2.22 -3.11
N PHE A 99 -14.74 -2.56 -1.88
CA PHE A 99 -15.47 -1.64 -1.00
C PHE A 99 -14.66 -0.37 -0.72
N MET A 100 -13.37 -0.51 -0.40
CA MET A 100 -12.48 0.62 -0.15
C MET A 100 -12.35 1.53 -1.38
N ASP A 101 -12.24 0.95 -2.58
CA ASP A 101 -12.21 1.69 -3.84
C ASP A 101 -13.50 2.49 -4.04
N GLN A 102 -14.67 1.92 -3.75
CA GLN A 102 -15.94 2.66 -3.86
C GLN A 102 -16.03 3.88 -2.92
N GLN A 103 -15.42 3.82 -1.74
CA GLN A 103 -15.56 4.88 -0.73
C GLN A 103 -14.50 5.99 -0.86
N TYR A 104 -13.28 5.62 -1.25
CA TYR A 104 -12.11 6.49 -1.14
C TYR A 104 -11.41 6.77 -2.47
N ASP A 105 -11.80 6.10 -3.56
CA ASP A 105 -11.26 6.42 -4.87
C ASP A 105 -11.78 7.79 -5.35
N ASP A 106 -10.87 8.61 -5.89
CA ASP A 106 -11.18 9.94 -6.41
C ASP A 106 -10.89 9.97 -7.92
N PRO A 107 -11.93 9.85 -8.78
CA PRO A 107 -11.76 9.88 -10.23
C PRO A 107 -11.06 11.14 -10.74
N HIS A 108 -11.32 12.29 -10.10
CA HIS A 108 -10.74 13.56 -10.53
C HIS A 108 -9.26 13.64 -10.18
N GLN A 109 -8.85 13.07 -9.04
CA GLN A 109 -7.44 12.93 -8.69
C GLN A 109 -6.70 12.05 -9.71
N LYS A 110 -7.30 10.93 -10.12
CA LYS A 110 -6.73 10.02 -11.14
C LYS A 110 -6.55 10.69 -12.49
N SER A 111 -7.60 11.34 -13.01
CA SER A 111 -7.52 12.08 -14.28
C SER A 111 -6.46 13.17 -14.22
N LYS A 112 -6.42 13.95 -13.13
CA LYS A 112 -5.40 15.01 -12.94
C LYS A 112 -3.99 14.44 -12.85
N ALA A 113 -3.80 13.27 -12.22
CA ALA A 113 -2.51 12.61 -12.15
C ALA A 113 -2.07 12.09 -13.53
N PHE A 114 -3.00 11.52 -14.31
CA PHE A 114 -2.76 11.10 -15.68
C PHE A 114 -2.38 12.27 -16.60
N ASP A 115 -3.14 13.37 -16.54
CA ASP A 115 -2.85 14.59 -17.32
C ASP A 115 -1.47 15.17 -16.98
N ARG A 116 -1.09 15.11 -15.71
CA ARG A 116 0.26 15.50 -15.28
C ARG A 116 1.31 14.53 -15.78
N LEU A 117 1.05 13.23 -15.75
CA LEU A 117 1.97 12.20 -16.21
C LEU A 117 2.27 12.33 -17.71
N SER A 118 1.22 12.52 -18.53
CA SER A 118 1.35 12.66 -19.99
C SER A 118 2.13 13.92 -20.40
N ASN A 119 2.00 14.98 -19.60
CA ASN A 119 2.68 16.25 -19.80
C ASN A 119 3.98 16.40 -19.00
N LEU A 120 4.38 15.38 -18.22
CA LEU A 120 5.59 15.44 -17.41
C LEU A 120 6.83 15.57 -18.30
N ARG A 121 7.70 16.52 -17.97
CA ARG A 121 8.99 16.72 -18.61
C ARG A 121 10.08 16.81 -17.55
N GLN A 122 11.27 16.32 -17.87
CA GLN A 122 12.43 16.37 -16.98
C GLN A 122 12.76 17.82 -16.58
N GLY A 123 12.77 18.75 -17.54
CA GLY A 123 13.03 20.16 -17.27
C GLY A 123 14.37 20.37 -16.56
N LYS A 124 14.34 20.92 -15.34
CA LYS A 124 15.52 21.16 -14.48
C LYS A 124 15.81 20.01 -13.52
N LEU A 125 14.97 18.97 -13.49
CA LEU A 125 15.12 17.85 -12.58
C LEU A 125 16.27 16.94 -13.02
N SER A 126 16.92 16.31 -12.05
CA SER A 126 17.78 15.17 -12.34
C SER A 126 16.95 14.03 -12.95
N VAL A 127 17.59 13.12 -13.69
CA VAL A 127 16.89 11.94 -14.23
C VAL A 127 16.26 11.11 -13.11
N ARG A 128 16.90 11.05 -11.94
CA ARG A 128 16.39 10.34 -10.76
C ARG A 128 15.12 10.97 -10.21
N ASP A 129 15.10 12.29 -10.04
CA ASP A 129 13.93 13.00 -9.51
C ASP A 129 12.77 12.99 -10.51
N TYR A 130 13.07 13.14 -11.79
CA TYR A 130 12.08 12.98 -12.87
C TYR A 130 11.47 11.58 -12.86
N HIS A 131 12.27 10.52 -12.73
CA HIS A 131 11.79 9.15 -12.61
C HIS A 131 10.90 8.97 -11.38
N MET A 132 11.28 9.53 -10.23
CA MET A 132 10.47 9.46 -9.01
C MET A 132 9.09 10.11 -9.20
N GLU A 133 9.03 11.31 -9.80
CA GLU A 133 7.75 11.97 -10.08
C GLU A 133 6.92 11.21 -11.13
N PHE A 134 7.56 10.64 -12.15
CA PHE A 134 6.90 9.80 -13.13
C PHE A 134 6.22 8.60 -12.46
N ASN A 135 6.96 7.83 -11.65
CA ASN A 135 6.44 6.67 -10.94
C ASN A 135 5.35 7.05 -9.91
N ARG A 136 5.51 8.21 -9.25
CA ARG A 136 4.51 8.76 -8.34
C ARG A 136 3.19 9.04 -9.06
N LEU A 137 3.25 9.71 -10.21
CA LEU A 137 2.07 10.06 -11.01
C LEU A 137 1.44 8.83 -11.68
N GLU A 138 2.23 7.86 -12.11
CA GLU A 138 1.74 6.56 -12.59
C GLU A 138 0.89 5.86 -11.51
N ILE A 139 1.44 5.68 -10.31
CA ILE A 139 0.69 5.09 -9.18
C ILE A 139 -0.55 5.92 -8.86
N GLN A 140 -0.45 7.26 -8.87
CA GLN A 140 -1.58 8.14 -8.56
C GLN A 140 -2.69 8.14 -9.63
N SER A 141 -2.35 7.90 -10.89
CA SER A 141 -3.34 7.76 -11.96
C SER A 141 -4.12 6.45 -11.85
N GLY A 142 -3.54 5.44 -11.20
CA GLY A 142 -4.09 4.09 -11.16
C GLY A 142 -4.02 3.36 -12.51
N GLU A 143 -3.40 3.98 -13.52
CA GLU A 143 -3.16 3.37 -14.83
C GLU A 143 -1.93 2.46 -14.77
N HIS A 144 -2.07 1.27 -15.35
CA HIS A 144 -0.97 0.35 -15.55
C HIS A 144 -0.59 0.34 -17.02
N PHE A 145 0.44 1.10 -17.36
CA PHE A 145 1.00 1.11 -18.70
C PHE A 145 1.75 -0.19 -18.96
N GLY A 146 1.56 -0.76 -20.15
CA GLY A 146 2.46 -1.78 -20.66
C GLY A 146 3.91 -1.24 -20.71
N GLU A 147 4.88 -2.13 -20.56
CA GLU A 147 6.29 -1.75 -20.41
C GLU A 147 6.79 -0.88 -21.58
N THR A 148 6.38 -1.19 -22.81
CA THR A 148 6.69 -0.42 -24.02
C THR A 148 6.14 1.01 -23.96
N ALA A 149 4.87 1.16 -23.55
CA ALA A 149 4.25 2.48 -23.42
C ALA A 149 4.93 3.30 -22.31
N LYS A 150 5.25 2.64 -21.19
CA LYS A 150 5.96 3.25 -20.07
C LYS A 150 7.34 3.78 -20.48
N LYS A 151 8.13 2.97 -21.20
CA LYS A 151 9.43 3.36 -21.77
C LYS A 151 9.28 4.56 -22.71
N SER A 152 8.32 4.50 -23.64
CA SER A 152 8.08 5.57 -24.60
C SER A 152 7.71 6.90 -23.93
N MET A 153 6.78 6.87 -22.97
CA MET A 153 6.37 8.05 -22.21
C MET A 153 7.52 8.64 -21.40
N PHE A 154 8.30 7.79 -20.73
CA PHE A 154 9.45 8.21 -19.95
C PHE A 154 10.50 8.88 -20.84
N LEU A 155 10.89 8.26 -21.95
CA LEU A 155 11.86 8.78 -22.91
C LEU A 155 11.43 10.12 -23.51
N LYS A 156 10.16 10.22 -23.94
CA LYS A 156 9.60 11.45 -24.53
C LYS A 156 9.71 12.65 -23.58
N GLY A 157 9.67 12.42 -22.27
CA GLY A 157 9.79 13.48 -21.28
C GLY A 157 11.22 13.84 -20.88
N LEU A 158 12.24 13.08 -21.27
CA LEU A 158 13.65 13.40 -20.99
C LEU A 158 14.13 14.64 -21.76
N HIS A 159 15.27 15.20 -21.38
CA HIS A 159 15.90 16.29 -22.13
C HIS A 159 16.36 15.82 -23.53
N ALA A 160 16.26 16.67 -24.55
CA ALA A 160 16.55 16.29 -25.95
C ALA A 160 17.95 15.66 -26.14
N LYS A 161 18.99 16.23 -25.53
CA LYS A 161 20.35 15.66 -25.55
C LYS A 161 20.42 14.25 -24.95
N LEU A 162 19.64 13.98 -23.91
CA LEU A 162 19.56 12.65 -23.30
C LEU A 162 18.75 11.70 -24.17
N GLN A 163 17.66 12.17 -24.79
CA GLN A 163 16.89 11.37 -25.74
C GLN A 163 17.77 10.91 -26.91
N GLU A 164 18.56 11.81 -27.49
CA GLU A 164 19.48 11.49 -28.59
C GLU A 164 20.57 10.49 -28.15
N ALA A 165 21.19 10.71 -26.99
CA ALA A 165 22.17 9.79 -26.43
C ALA A 165 21.58 8.41 -26.07
N LEU A 166 20.26 8.34 -25.86
CA LEU A 166 19.52 7.11 -25.57
C LEU A 166 18.82 6.51 -26.81
N ALA A 167 18.84 7.18 -27.97
CA ALA A 167 18.20 6.68 -29.19
C ALA A 167 18.91 5.46 -29.79
N THR A 168 20.18 5.25 -29.44
CA THR A 168 21.00 4.10 -29.85
C THR A 168 20.86 2.90 -28.92
N VAL A 169 19.97 2.97 -27.95
CA VAL A 169 19.79 1.94 -26.92
C VAL A 169 18.90 0.82 -27.45
N ASP A 170 19.35 -0.43 -27.28
CA ASP A 170 18.55 -1.63 -27.61
C ASP A 170 17.14 -1.58 -27.01
N GLU A 171 16.14 -1.85 -27.85
CA GLU A 171 14.72 -1.87 -27.48
C GLU A 171 14.39 -2.97 -26.44
N ASP A 172 15.29 -3.95 -26.30
CA ASP A 172 15.14 -5.10 -25.41
C ASP A 172 15.42 -4.79 -23.92
N LEU A 173 15.94 -3.61 -23.60
CA LEU A 173 16.18 -3.24 -22.20
C LEU A 173 14.89 -3.18 -21.42
N SER A 174 14.86 -3.75 -20.22
CA SER A 174 13.73 -3.55 -19.30
C SER A 174 13.59 -2.08 -18.87
N TYR A 175 12.42 -1.68 -18.40
CA TYR A 175 12.19 -0.30 -17.94
C TYR A 175 13.20 0.14 -16.86
N GLU A 176 13.50 -0.74 -15.89
CA GLU A 176 14.50 -0.47 -14.85
C GLU A 176 15.92 -0.35 -15.43
N GLN A 177 16.27 -1.17 -16.42
CA GLN A 177 17.56 -1.07 -17.10
C GLN A 177 17.69 0.24 -17.88
N LEU A 178 16.60 0.68 -18.53
CA LEU A 178 16.53 1.95 -19.24
C LEU A 178 16.77 3.14 -18.29
N ILE A 179 16.13 3.15 -17.12
CA ILE A 179 16.34 4.22 -16.12
C ILE A 179 17.80 4.27 -15.66
N ASN A 180 18.37 3.12 -15.31
CA ASN A 180 19.76 3.04 -14.86
C ASN A 180 20.72 3.55 -15.94
N LYS A 181 20.44 3.24 -17.22
CA LYS A 181 21.22 3.76 -18.34
C LYS A 181 21.04 5.27 -18.49
N ALA A 182 19.81 5.78 -18.42
CA ALA A 182 19.52 7.21 -18.49
C ALA A 182 20.24 8.02 -17.40
N ILE A 183 20.29 7.50 -16.17
CA ILE A 183 21.04 8.12 -15.06
C ILE A 183 22.53 8.18 -15.39
N ARG A 184 23.14 7.05 -15.77
CA ARG A 184 24.58 7.00 -16.12
C ARG A 184 24.94 7.93 -17.29
N THR A 185 24.09 7.94 -18.33
CA THR A 185 24.28 8.81 -19.49
C THR A 185 24.17 10.29 -19.09
N SER A 186 23.23 10.64 -18.21
CA SER A 186 23.12 11.98 -17.63
C SER A 186 24.36 12.39 -16.85
N ASP A 187 24.87 11.53 -15.98
CA ASP A 187 26.05 11.82 -15.17
C ASP A 187 27.30 12.05 -16.05
N ASN A 188 27.38 11.39 -17.21
CA ASN A 188 28.46 11.57 -18.18
C ASN A 188 28.32 12.86 -19.02
N LEU A 189 27.09 13.27 -19.33
CA LEU A 189 26.80 14.45 -20.17
C LEU A 189 26.93 15.79 -19.43
N TYR A 190 26.74 15.79 -18.12
CA TYR A 190 26.75 16.99 -17.27
C TYR A 190 27.91 17.02 -16.27
N ARG A 191 28.96 16.24 -16.52
CA ARG A 191 30.27 16.39 -15.89
C ARG A 191 30.99 17.62 -16.43
#